data_AF-A0A838G821-F1
#
_entry.id   AF-A0A838G821-F1
#
_cell.length_a   1.000
_cell.length_b   1.000
_cell.length_c   1.000
_cell.angle_alpha   90.00
_cell.angle_beta   90.00
_cell.angle_gamma   90.00
#
_symmetry.space_group_name_H-M   'P 1'
#
loop_
_entity.id
_entity.type
_entity.pdbx_description
1 polymer ?
#
loop_
_entity_poly.entity_id
_entity_poly.type
_entity_poly.pdbx_seq_one_letter_code
_entity_poly.pdbx_strand_id
1 'polypeptide(L)'
;MTGRLHTDALTVLRTWSPPDAAQDRLREEYVDHLLREPAGLSRDCRPDHLTAGALIVSADRRHVLLTLHAKAQAWFHLGGHCEPGDSTLAGSALREAAEESGM
;
A
#
# COMPACT_ATOMS: atom_id res chain seq x y z
N MET A 1 -19.54 0.78 0.02
CA MET A 1 -19.10 0.24 -1.28
C MET A 1 -17.58 0.04 -1.25
N THR A 2 -17.08 -0.82 -0.35
CA THR A 2 -15.66 -1.14 -0.14
C THR A 2 -15.20 -2.37 -0.93
N GLY A 3 -16.10 -3.00 -1.69
CA GLY A 3 -15.90 -4.37 -2.21
C GLY A 3 -14.82 -4.49 -3.29
N ARG A 4 -14.64 -3.48 -4.15
CA ARG A 4 -13.72 -3.60 -5.29
C ARG A 4 -12.26 -3.57 -4.87
N LEU A 5 -11.87 -2.56 -4.08
CA LEU A 5 -10.51 -2.47 -3.54
C LEU A 5 -10.18 -3.64 -2.62
N HIS A 6 -11.12 -4.06 -1.77
CA HIS A 6 -10.93 -5.21 -0.88
C HIS A 6 -10.68 -6.52 -1.65
N THR A 7 -11.48 -6.75 -2.71
CA THR A 7 -11.29 -7.90 -3.60
C THR A 7 -9.94 -7.84 -4.32
N ASP A 8 -9.55 -6.66 -4.82
CA ASP A 8 -8.25 -6.46 -5.45
C ASP A 8 -7.10 -6.74 -4.47
N ALA A 9 -7.15 -6.18 -3.26
CA ALA A 9 -6.12 -6.37 -2.24
C ALA A 9 -5.95 -7.86 -1.86
N LEU A 10 -7.05 -8.58 -1.64
CA LEU A 10 -7.01 -10.03 -1.41
C LEU A 10 -6.43 -10.79 -2.61
N THR A 11 -6.76 -10.37 -3.83
CA THR A 11 -6.23 -11.00 -5.05
C THR A 11 -4.73 -10.79 -5.20
N VAL A 12 -4.25 -9.55 -4.99
CA VAL A 12 -2.83 -9.20 -5.01
C VAL A 12 -2.07 -10.01 -3.96
N LEU A 13 -2.52 -10.01 -2.71
CA LEU A 13 -1.84 -10.71 -1.61
C LEU A 13 -1.85 -12.25 -1.77
N ARG A 14 -2.90 -12.82 -2.36
CA ARG A 14 -3.00 -14.28 -2.57
C ARG A 14 -2.22 -14.78 -3.77
N THR A 15 -1.99 -13.92 -4.77
CA THR A 15 -1.25 -14.29 -5.99
C THR A 15 0.21 -13.85 -5.96
N TRP A 16 0.58 -12.94 -5.06
CA TRP A 16 1.96 -12.55 -4.85
C TRP A 16 2.80 -13.71 -4.31
N SER A 17 3.97 -13.92 -4.93
CA SER A 17 4.96 -14.90 -4.49
C SER A 17 5.94 -14.26 -3.51
N PRO A 18 5.89 -14.59 -2.20
CA PRO A 18 6.78 -14.00 -1.22
C PRO A 18 8.22 -14.46 -1.44
N PRO A 19 9.22 -13.55 -1.32
CA PRO A 19 10.62 -13.89 -1.56
C PRO A 19 11.26 -14.71 -0.42
N ASP A 20 10.67 -14.69 0.77
CA ASP A 20 11.16 -15.41 1.95
C ASP A 20 10.03 -15.71 2.95
N ALA A 21 10.35 -16.52 3.97
CA ALA A 21 9.40 -16.95 4.99
C ALA A 21 8.95 -15.84 5.95
N ALA A 22 9.68 -14.71 6.05
CA ALA A 22 9.23 -13.58 6.85
C ALA A 22 8.15 -12.78 6.09
N GLN A 23 8.37 -12.57 4.80
CA GLN A 23 7.39 -11.95 3.91
C GLN A 23 6.13 -12.80 3.72
N ASP A 24 6.25 -14.13 3.67
CA ASP A 24 5.08 -15.01 3.58
C ASP A 24 4.20 -14.91 4.84
N ARG A 25 4.81 -14.91 6.03
CA ARG A 25 4.07 -14.70 7.29
C ARG A 25 3.35 -13.36 7.32
N LEU A 26 4.01 -12.29 6.91
CA LEU A 26 3.39 -10.96 6.85
C LEU A 26 2.23 -10.90 5.84
N ARG A 27 2.39 -11.56 4.68
CA ARG A 27 1.34 -11.70 3.67
C ARG A 27 0.12 -12.45 4.23
N GLU A 28 0.34 -13.54 4.96
CA GLU A 28 -0.72 -14.29 5.64
C GLU A 28 -1.45 -13.43 6.68
N GLU A 29 -0.71 -12.68 7.52
CA GLU A 29 -1.28 -11.75 8.49
C GLU A 29 -2.18 -10.69 7.83
N TYR A 30 -1.76 -10.14 6.69
CA TYR A 30 -2.57 -9.18 5.92
C TYR A 30 -3.84 -9.82 5.34
N VAL A 31 -3.73 -11.03 4.77
CA VAL A 31 -4.89 -11.76 4.25
C VAL A 31 -5.87 -12.05 5.39
N ASP A 32 -5.39 -12.57 6.51
CA ASP A 32 -6.21 -12.89 7.68
C ASP A 32 -6.88 -11.65 8.28
N HIS A 33 -6.17 -10.52 8.32
CA HIS A 33 -6.76 -9.24 8.71
C HIS A 33 -7.91 -8.85 7.77
N LEU A 34 -7.69 -8.86 6.45
CA LEU A 34 -8.73 -8.48 5.48
C LEU A 34 -9.93 -9.43 5.48
N LEU A 35 -9.74 -10.72 5.79
CA LEU A 35 -10.83 -11.68 5.93
C LEU A 35 -11.66 -11.46 7.19
N ARG A 36 -11.04 -11.04 8.29
CA ARG A 36 -11.73 -10.74 9.56
C ARG A 36 -12.39 -9.36 9.56
N GLU A 37 -11.74 -8.38 8.94
CA GLU A 37 -12.14 -6.98 8.94
C GLU A 37 -12.49 -6.52 7.52
N PRO A 38 -13.78 -6.49 7.13
CA PRO A 38 -14.21 -5.97 5.82
C PRO A 38 -13.84 -4.51 5.59
N ALA A 39 -13.58 -3.77 6.66
CA ALA A 39 -13.12 -2.39 6.64
C ALA A 39 -11.58 -2.26 6.70
N GLY A 40 -10.81 -3.35 6.66
CA GLY A 40 -9.35 -3.38 6.91
C GLY A 40 -8.46 -2.59 5.93
N LEU A 41 -9.05 -1.91 4.94
CA LEU A 41 -8.36 -0.94 4.07
C LEU A 41 -8.68 0.52 4.44
N SER A 42 -9.75 0.75 5.19
CA SER A 42 -10.12 2.09 5.64
C SER A 42 -9.23 2.52 6.79
N ARG A 43 -8.77 3.77 6.74
CA ARG A 43 -8.11 4.43 7.86
C ARG A 43 -8.98 4.55 9.12
N ASP A 44 -10.25 4.15 9.09
CA ASP A 44 -11.11 4.10 10.28
C ASP A 44 -11.09 2.72 10.94
N CYS A 45 -10.57 1.69 10.26
CA CYS A 45 -10.30 0.40 10.88
C CYS A 45 -9.14 0.56 11.86
N ARG A 46 -9.36 0.10 13.09
CA ARG A 46 -8.45 0.25 14.22
C ARG A 46 -8.37 -1.10 14.95
N PRO A 47 -7.19 -1.50 15.46
CA PRO A 47 -5.94 -0.73 15.43
C PRO A 47 -5.23 -0.75 14.07
N ASP A 48 -5.55 -1.71 13.21
CA ASP A 48 -4.80 -1.98 11.98
C ASP A 48 -5.64 -1.71 10.73
N HIS A 49 -4.96 -1.22 9.69
CA HIS A 49 -5.48 -1.13 8.32
C HIS A 49 -4.30 -1.19 7.34
N LEU A 50 -4.57 -1.65 6.12
CA LEU A 50 -3.55 -1.69 5.07
C LEU A 50 -3.31 -0.31 4.46
N THR A 51 -2.07 -0.04 4.10
CA THR A 51 -1.63 1.13 3.33
C THR A 51 -1.06 0.69 1.99
N ALA A 52 -1.02 1.58 1.01
CA ALA A 52 -0.40 1.35 -0.30
C ALA A 52 0.67 2.40 -0.58
N GLY A 53 1.77 2.00 -1.21
CA GLY A 53 2.88 2.89 -1.51
C GLY A 53 3.65 2.49 -2.75
N ALA A 54 4.45 3.43 -3.26
CA ALA A 54 5.22 3.30 -4.49
C ALA A 54 6.70 3.63 -4.25
N LEU A 55 7.56 2.82 -4.86
CA LEU A 55 8.97 3.14 -5.07
C LEU A 55 9.17 3.56 -6.51
N ILE A 56 9.40 4.86 -6.73
CA ILE A 56 9.62 5.42 -8.06
C ILE A 56 11.11 5.36 -8.36
N VAL A 57 11.46 4.58 -9.38
CA VAL A 57 12.84 4.43 -9.86
C VAL A 57 13.06 5.26 -11.11
N SER A 58 14.25 5.84 -11.26
CA SER A 58 14.65 6.47 -12.52
C SER A 58 14.65 5.45 -13.65
N ALA A 59 14.51 5.91 -14.91
CA ALA A 59 14.41 5.01 -16.07
C ALA A 59 15.64 4.09 -16.23
N ASP A 60 16.82 4.55 -15.81
CA ASP A 60 18.07 3.79 -15.78
C ASP A 60 18.22 2.90 -14.52
N ARG A 61 17.24 2.94 -13.60
CA ARG A 61 17.20 2.23 -12.31
C ARG A 61 18.36 2.55 -11.36
N ARG A 62 18.98 3.72 -11.52
CA ARG A 62 20.11 4.14 -10.67
C ARG A 62 19.71 4.98 -9.47
N HIS A 63 18.52 5.58 -9.50
CA HIS A 63 18.03 6.48 -8.46
C HIS A 63 16.60 6.11 -8.06
N VAL A 64 16.26 6.41 -6.81
CA VAL A 64 14.91 6.29 -6.27
C VAL A 64 14.46 7.67 -5.83
N LEU A 65 13.25 8.07 -6.20
CA LEU A 65 12.62 9.27 -5.67
C LEU A 65 12.09 8.98 -4.26
N LEU A 66 12.50 9.81 -3.30
CA LEU A 66 12.04 9.77 -1.92
C LEU A 66 11.51 11.15 -1.52
N THR A 67 10.58 11.19 -0.58
CA THR A 67 10.11 12.43 0.03
C THR A 67 10.80 12.66 1.37
N LEU A 68 11.28 13.89 1.62
CA LEU A 68 11.84 14.27 2.92
C LEU A 68 10.69 14.71 3.83
N HIS A 69 10.29 13.80 4.74
CA HIS A 69 9.15 14.04 5.60
C HIS A 69 9.45 15.14 6.63
N ALA A 70 8.71 16.26 6.57
CA ALA A 70 8.97 17.45 7.37
C ALA A 70 8.95 17.22 8.90
N LYS A 71 8.05 16.38 9.42
CA LYS A 71 8.01 16.09 10.87
C LYS A 71 9.06 15.07 11.33
N ALA A 72 9.18 13.95 10.61
CA ALA A 72 10.10 12.86 10.95
C ALA A 72 11.57 13.17 10.60
N GLN A 73 11.83 14.19 9.77
CA GLN A 73 13.17 14.57 9.32
C GLN A 73 13.94 13.38 8.73
N ALA A 74 13.23 12.54 7.96
CA ALA A 74 13.75 11.34 7.34
C ALA A 74 13.16 11.16 5.93
N TRP A 75 13.87 10.40 5.11
CA TRP A 75 13.46 10.09 3.75
C TRP A 75 12.58 8.85 3.70
N PHE A 76 11.44 8.95 3.00
CA PHE A 76 10.48 7.86 2.83
C PHE A 76 10.16 7.64 1.35
N HIS A 77 9.71 6.43 1.04
CA HIS A 77 8.98 6.17 -0.20
C HIS A 77 7.59 6.82 -0.12
N LEU A 78 6.94 7.01 -1.26
CA LEU A 78 5.64 7.66 -1.34
C LEU A 78 4.55 6.65 -1.00
N GLY A 79 3.52 7.07 -0.28
CA GLY A 79 2.42 6.16 0.07
C GLY A 79 1.60 6.62 1.26
N GLY A 80 0.42 6.00 1.39
CA GLY A 80 -0.54 6.45 2.36
C GLY A 80 -1.75 5.54 2.50
N HIS A 81 -2.84 6.13 2.96
CA HIS A 81 -4.08 5.42 3.23
C HIS A 81 -4.82 5.10 1.93
N CYS A 82 -5.47 3.94 1.90
CA CYS A 82 -6.48 3.71 0.88
C CYS A 82 -7.71 4.60 1.14
N GLU A 83 -8.25 5.19 0.09
CA GLU A 83 -9.41 6.06 0.13
C GLU A 83 -10.67 5.39 -0.44
N PRO A 84 -11.89 5.83 -0.07
CA PRO A 84 -13.13 5.25 -0.57
C PRO A 84 -13.30 5.23 -2.09
N GLY A 85 -12.55 6.08 -2.82
CA GLY A 85 -12.54 6.14 -4.29
C GLY A 85 -11.55 5.18 -4.95
N ASP A 86 -10.61 4.60 -4.20
CA ASP A 86 -9.60 3.71 -4.73
C ASP A 86 -10.24 2.37 -5.15
N SER A 87 -9.80 1.84 -6.29
CA SER A 87 -10.33 0.59 -6.84
C SER A 87 -9.32 -0.55 -6.87
N THR A 88 -8.03 -0.24 -6.74
CA THR A 88 -6.93 -1.21 -6.68
C THR A 88 -5.83 -0.69 -5.74
N LEU A 89 -5.04 -1.58 -5.13
CA LEU A 89 -3.88 -1.20 -4.32
C LEU A 89 -2.86 -0.42 -5.15
N ALA A 90 -2.62 -0.84 -6.38
CA ALA A 90 -1.73 -0.15 -7.31
C ALA A 90 -2.25 1.26 -7.66
N GLY A 91 -3.58 1.43 -7.81
CA GLY A 91 -4.20 2.72 -8.04
C GLY A 91 -4.07 3.66 -6.84
N SER A 92 -4.26 3.14 -5.62
CA SER A 92 -4.03 3.88 -4.38
C SER A 92 -2.56 4.33 -4.27
N ALA A 93 -1.61 3.41 -4.49
CA ALA A 93 -0.19 3.73 -4.51
C ALA A 93 0.18 4.78 -5.59
N LEU A 94 -0.43 4.70 -6.77
CA LEU A 94 -0.20 5.66 -7.85
C LEU A 94 -0.75 7.06 -7.51
N ARG A 95 -1.93 7.14 -6.88
CA ARG A 95 -2.51 8.40 -6.41
C ARG A 95 -1.59 9.08 -5.40
N GLU A 96 -1.19 8.34 -4.35
CA GLU A 96 -0.26 8.84 -3.33
C GLU A 96 1.06 9.29 -3.96
N ALA A 97 1.60 8.51 -4.90
CA ALA A 97 2.81 8.87 -5.63
C ALA A 97 2.67 10.19 -6.40
N ALA A 98 1.56 10.42 -7.09
CA ALA A 98 1.31 11.67 -7.81
C ALA A 98 1.14 12.86 -6.84
N GLU A 99 0.34 12.69 -5.79
CA GLU A 99 0.03 13.73 -4.79
C GLU A 99 1.28 14.18 -4.02
N GLU A 100 2.16 13.26 -3.62
CA GLU A 100 3.34 13.59 -2.81
C GLU A 100 4.58 13.96 -3.64
N SER A 101 4.71 13.48 -4.89
CA SER A 101 5.84 13.85 -5.77
C SER A 101 5.58 15.08 -6.63
N GLY A 102 4.32 15.40 -6.92
CA GLY A 102 3.92 16.41 -7.89
C GLY A 102 4.06 15.98 -9.36
N MET A 103 4.20 14.68 -9.64
CA MET A 103 4.17 14.11 -11.00
C MET A 103 2.77 13.94 -11.55
#